data_AF-A0A2W0ASA3-F1
#
_entry.id   AF-A0A2W0ASA3-F1
#
_cell.length_a   1.000
_cell.length_b   1.000
_cell.length_c   1.000
_cell.angle_alpha   90.00
_cell.angle_beta   90.00
_cell.angle_gamma   90.00
#
_symmetry.space_group_name_H-M   'P 1'
#
loop_
_entity.id
_entity.type
_entity.pdbx_description
1 polymer ?
#
loop_
_entity_poly.entity_id
_entity_poly.type
_entity_poly.pdbx_seq_one_letter_code
_entity_poly.pdbx_strand_id
1 'polypeptide(L)'
;DLHIKGLERLGAKIVQDHGYVEASAERLKGGEILFDKITVTGTEDLLMAATLADGETVMHNCAREPEVADVADLLNKMGAQIEGAGTSIIRVKGVNKLHGAKHRIIPDRVEAATFII
;
A
#
# COMPACT_ATOMS: atom_id res chain seq x y z
N ASP A 1 6.08 -12.64 -4.51
CA ASP A 1 7.31 -12.43 -3.73
C ASP A 1 7.36 -11.07 -3.04
N LEU A 2 7.34 -9.93 -3.75
CA LEU A 2 7.44 -8.60 -3.11
C LEU A 2 6.37 -8.31 -2.05
N HIS A 3 5.12 -8.69 -2.33
CA HIS A 3 4.01 -8.62 -1.38
C HIS A 3 4.32 -9.40 -0.09
N ILE A 4 4.70 -10.66 -0.25
CA ILE A 4 5.03 -11.59 0.84
C ILE A 4 6.18 -11.05 1.68
N LYS A 5 7.31 -10.72 1.06
CA LYS A 5 8.49 -10.17 1.74
C LYS A 5 8.17 -8.86 2.47
N GLY A 6 7.32 -8.03 1.87
CA GLY A 6 6.86 -6.78 2.48
C GLY A 6 6.04 -7.02 3.74
N LEU A 7 5.06 -7.93 3.68
CA LEU A 7 4.25 -8.31 4.83
C LEU A 7 5.09 -8.97 5.93
N GLU A 8 6.06 -9.82 5.57
CA GLU A 8 7.03 -10.40 6.52
C GLU A 8 7.86 -9.32 7.22
N ARG A 9 8.30 -8.27 6.50
CA ARG A 9 8.99 -7.11 7.11
C ARG A 9 8.11 -6.33 8.07
N LEU A 10 6.79 -6.33 7.85
CA LEU A 10 5.81 -5.78 8.80
C LEU A 10 5.46 -6.76 9.94
N GLY A 11 6.12 -7.90 10.02
CA GLY A 11 5.94 -8.89 11.09
C GLY A 11 4.87 -9.95 10.83
N ALA A 12 4.37 -10.09 9.60
CA ALA A 12 3.48 -11.20 9.25
C ALA A 12 4.24 -12.52 9.16
N LYS A 13 3.65 -13.59 9.68
CA LYS A 13 4.06 -14.96 9.40
C LYS A 13 3.34 -15.43 8.14
N ILE A 14 4.11 -15.80 7.13
CA ILE A 14 3.59 -16.29 5.85
C ILE A 14 3.84 -17.80 5.74
N VAL A 15 2.82 -18.54 5.32
CA VAL A 15 2.90 -19.95 4.97
C VAL A 15 2.43 -20.11 3.53
N GLN A 16 3.20 -20.82 2.72
CA GLN A 16 2.81 -21.20 1.37
C GLN A 16 2.54 -22.70 1.36
N ASP A 17 1.29 -23.07 1.18
CA ASP A 17 0.87 -24.48 1.16
C ASP A 17 -0.24 -24.71 0.13
N HIS A 18 -0.18 -25.84 -0.57
CA HIS A 18 -1.14 -26.23 -1.62
C HIS A 18 -1.51 -25.12 -2.65
N GLY A 19 -0.58 -24.20 -2.95
CA GLY A 19 -0.80 -23.10 -3.90
C GLY A 19 -1.47 -21.85 -3.29
N TYR A 20 -1.71 -21.84 -1.99
CA TYR A 20 -2.21 -20.69 -1.25
C TYR A 20 -1.09 -19.94 -0.54
N VAL A 21 -1.32 -18.64 -0.32
CA VAL A 21 -0.49 -17.77 0.52
C VAL A 21 -1.32 -17.40 1.74
N GLU A 22 -0.96 -17.95 2.89
CA GLU A 22 -1.62 -17.65 4.16
C GLU A 22 -0.75 -16.68 4.98
N ALA A 23 -1.32 -15.55 5.36
CA ALA A 23 -0.66 -14.52 6.15
C ALA A 23 -1.34 -14.36 7.51
N SER A 24 -0.54 -14.33 8.58
CA SER A 24 -1.05 -14.16 9.95
C SER A 24 -0.15 -13.24 10.77
N ALA A 25 -0.76 -12.37 11.59
CA ALA A 25 -0.08 -11.56 12.60
C ALA A 25 -1.08 -11.23 13.70
N GLU A 26 -0.65 -11.16 14.96
CA GLU A 26 -1.47 -10.55 16.02
C GLU A 26 -1.68 -9.07 15.73
N ARG A 27 -0.59 -8.40 15.34
CA ARG A 27 -0.56 -7.01 14.89
C ARG A 27 0.68 -6.78 14.04
N LEU A 28 0.50 -6.14 12.88
CA LEU A 28 1.61 -5.71 12.06
C LEU A 28 2.36 -4.58 12.76
N LYS A 29 3.66 -4.46 12.50
CA LYS A 29 4.53 -3.43 13.05
C LYS A 29 5.14 -2.63 11.90
N GLY A 30 5.11 -1.31 12.04
CA GLY A 30 5.75 -0.41 11.09
C GLY A 30 7.26 -0.63 11.05
N GLY A 31 7.84 -0.36 9.90
CA GLY A 31 9.26 -0.51 9.64
C GLY A 31 9.66 0.01 8.27
N GLU A 32 10.89 -0.25 7.86
CA GLU A 32 11.36 0.15 6.53
C GLU A 32 11.15 -0.98 5.51
N ILE A 33 10.57 -0.62 4.36
CA ILE A 33 10.40 -1.51 3.22
C ILE A 33 11.09 -0.89 2.02
N LEU A 34 12.14 -1.53 1.53
CA LEU A 34 12.71 -1.25 0.21
C LEU A 34 12.18 -2.26 -0.82
N PHE A 35 11.56 -1.77 -1.89
CA PHE A 35 11.14 -2.59 -3.03
C PHE A 35 12.30 -2.82 -4.02
N ASP A 36 12.63 -4.08 -4.29
CA ASP A 36 13.72 -4.45 -5.21
C ASP A 36 13.43 -4.05 -6.67
N LYS A 37 12.14 -3.96 -7.03
CA LYS A 37 11.65 -3.46 -8.32
C LYS A 37 10.34 -2.71 -8.10
N ILE A 38 10.05 -1.78 -9.00
CA ILE A 38 8.78 -1.02 -8.99
C ILE A 38 7.61 -2.00 -9.21
N THR A 39 6.58 -1.88 -8.38
CA THR A 39 5.35 -2.68 -8.46
C THR A 39 4.17 -1.85 -7.97
N VAL A 40 3.15 -1.69 -8.83
CA VAL A 40 1.93 -0.94 -8.49
C VAL A 40 1.17 -1.65 -7.37
N THR A 41 0.72 -2.88 -7.64
CA THR A 41 -0.07 -3.68 -6.69
C THR A 41 0.70 -3.99 -5.40
N GLY A 42 2.02 -4.19 -5.47
CA GLY A 42 2.83 -4.41 -4.28
C GLY A 42 2.96 -3.17 -3.41
N THR A 43 3.00 -1.98 -4.03
CA THR A 43 2.97 -0.71 -3.29
C THR A 43 1.61 -0.52 -2.62
N GLU A 44 0.51 -0.76 -3.33
CA GLU A 44 -0.87 -0.61 -2.82
C GLU A 44 -1.17 -1.57 -1.66
N ASP A 45 -0.78 -2.84 -1.80
CA ASP A 45 -1.00 -3.87 -0.79
C ASP A 45 -0.30 -3.53 0.53
N LEU A 46 1.00 -3.19 0.47
CA LEU A 46 1.76 -2.81 1.66
C LEU A 46 1.34 -1.45 2.21
N LEU A 47 0.90 -0.52 1.36
CA LEU A 47 0.32 0.74 1.78
C LEU A 47 -0.93 0.51 2.64
N MET A 48 -1.86 -0.33 2.17
CA MET A 48 -3.05 -0.71 2.93
C MET A 48 -2.69 -1.39 4.25
N ALA A 49 -1.76 -2.36 4.22
CA ALA A 49 -1.31 -3.06 5.42
C ALA A 49 -0.68 -2.12 6.46
N ALA A 50 0.14 -1.16 6.01
CA ALA A 50 0.82 -0.20 6.86
C ALA A 50 -0.14 0.77 7.56
N THR A 51 -1.32 1.06 7.00
CA THR A 51 -2.27 2.01 7.61
C THR A 51 -2.76 1.59 9.00
N LEU A 52 -2.77 0.28 9.31
CA LEU A 52 -3.24 -0.26 10.59
C LEU A 52 -2.12 -0.94 11.40
N ALA A 53 -0.88 -0.89 10.92
CA ALA A 53 0.29 -1.40 11.64
C ALA A 53 0.63 -0.51 12.83
N ASP A 54 1.34 -1.04 13.84
CA ASP A 54 1.83 -0.22 14.96
C ASP A 54 3.11 0.52 14.60
N GLY A 55 3.07 1.85 14.69
CA GLY A 55 4.23 2.72 14.47
C GLY A 55 4.25 3.37 13.09
N GLU A 56 5.44 3.73 12.63
CA GLU A 56 5.66 4.35 11.32
C GLU A 56 6.26 3.33 10.35
N THR A 57 5.72 3.30 9.13
CA THR A 57 6.26 2.55 8.00
C THR A 57 6.80 3.52 6.97
N VAL A 58 8.02 3.27 6.49
CA VAL A 58 8.62 4.03 5.39
C VAL A 58 8.88 3.07 4.23
N MET A 59 8.22 3.32 3.10
CA MET A 59 8.38 2.53 1.90
C MET A 59 9.24 3.27 0.89
N HIS A 60 10.25 2.60 0.33
CA HIS A 60 11.21 3.12 -0.62
C HIS A 60 11.09 2.41 -1.97
N ASN A 61 11.30 3.16 -3.06
CA ASN A 61 11.18 2.69 -4.44
C ASN A 61 9.73 2.29 -4.80
N CYS A 62 8.77 3.06 -4.28
CA CYS A 62 7.35 2.89 -4.55
C CYS A 62 6.97 3.21 -6.00
N ALA A 63 5.91 2.56 -6.46
CA ALA A 63 5.17 2.96 -7.66
C ALA A 63 4.61 4.39 -7.50
N ARG A 64 4.58 5.13 -8.61
CA ARG A 64 4.25 6.57 -8.67
C ARG A 64 3.03 6.86 -9.53
N GLU A 65 2.41 5.80 -10.01
CA GLU A 65 1.22 5.81 -10.84
C GLU A 65 0.08 6.54 -10.12
N PRO A 66 -0.77 7.28 -10.85
CA PRO A 66 -1.85 8.05 -10.24
C PRO A 66 -2.85 7.16 -9.49
N GLU A 67 -2.98 5.90 -9.89
CA GLU A 67 -3.80 4.90 -9.20
C GLU A 67 -3.30 4.64 -7.76
N VAL A 68 -1.98 4.63 -7.52
CA VAL A 68 -1.40 4.48 -6.17
C VAL A 68 -1.70 5.71 -5.30
N ALA A 69 -1.63 6.91 -5.89
CA ALA A 69 -1.98 8.14 -5.21
C ALA A 69 -3.48 8.19 -4.86
N ASP A 70 -4.35 7.67 -5.75
CA ASP A 70 -5.79 7.61 -5.52
C ASP A 70 -6.16 6.70 -4.33
N VAL A 71 -5.51 5.54 -4.22
CA VAL A 71 -5.63 4.65 -3.06
C VAL A 71 -5.19 5.36 -1.77
N ALA A 72 -4.06 6.07 -1.79
CA ALA A 72 -3.60 6.85 -0.64
C ALA A 72 -4.60 7.95 -0.24
N ASP A 73 -5.18 8.65 -1.21
CA ASP A 73 -6.19 9.68 -0.99
C ASP A 73 -7.49 9.11 -0.38
N LEU A 74 -7.94 7.94 -0.84
CA LEU A 74 -9.04 7.22 -0.20
C LEU A 74 -8.71 6.86 1.24
N LEU A 75 -7.55 6.24 1.49
CA LEU A 75 -7.14 5.82 2.83
C LEU A 75 -7.00 7.02 3.78
N ASN A 76 -6.44 8.13 3.32
CA ASN A 76 -6.38 9.39 4.09
C ASN A 76 -7.78 9.94 4.39
N LYS A 77 -8.72 9.90 3.45
CA LYS A 77 -10.15 10.24 3.70
C LYS A 77 -10.81 9.30 4.69
N MET A 78 -10.31 8.08 4.84
CA MET A 78 -10.74 7.10 5.85
C MET A 78 -10.02 7.27 7.20
N GLY A 79 -9.14 8.26 7.34
CA GLY A 79 -8.44 8.58 8.58
C GLY A 79 -7.03 8.00 8.72
N ALA A 80 -6.46 7.42 7.65
CA ALA A 80 -5.04 7.08 7.61
C ALA A 80 -4.15 8.34 7.66
N GLN A 81 -2.86 8.15 7.96
CA GLN A 81 -1.85 9.21 7.92
C GLN A 81 -0.77 8.81 6.92
N ILE A 82 -0.99 9.12 5.64
CA ILE A 82 -0.12 8.77 4.53
C ILE A 82 0.42 10.05 3.88
N GLU A 83 1.74 10.11 3.70
CA GLU A 83 2.45 11.20 3.03
C GLU A 83 3.36 10.66 1.91
N GLY A 84 3.60 11.46 0.88
CA GLY A 84 4.55 11.15 -0.20
C GLY A 84 4.03 10.22 -1.30
N ALA A 85 2.74 9.89 -1.31
CA ALA A 85 2.11 9.15 -2.41
C ALA A 85 2.26 9.90 -3.75
N GLY A 86 2.59 9.17 -4.82
CA GLY A 86 3.01 9.74 -6.11
C GLY A 86 4.52 10.05 -6.20
N THR A 87 5.27 9.86 -5.10
CA THR A 87 6.74 9.90 -5.11
C THR A 87 7.32 8.50 -4.89
N SER A 88 8.66 8.34 -4.97
CA SER A 88 9.31 7.05 -4.67
C SER A 88 9.39 6.70 -3.19
N ILE A 89 9.01 7.61 -2.29
CA ILE A 89 9.06 7.38 -0.85
C ILE A 89 7.70 7.69 -0.26
N ILE A 90 7.06 6.70 0.35
CA ILE A 90 5.77 6.85 1.01
C ILE A 90 5.96 6.61 2.51
N ARG A 91 5.48 7.53 3.34
CA ARG A 91 5.49 7.42 4.80
C ARG A 91 4.07 7.19 5.29
N VAL A 92 3.91 6.22 6.18
CA VAL A 92 2.62 5.86 6.75
C VAL A 92 2.76 5.79 8.26
N LYS A 93 2.02 6.63 8.98
CA LYS A 93 1.86 6.48 10.42
C LYS A 93 0.59 5.68 10.69
N GLY A 94 0.77 4.48 11.22
CA GLY A 94 -0.33 3.57 11.45
C GLY A 94 -1.32 4.09 12.50
N VAL A 95 -2.60 3.79 12.28
CA VAL A 95 -3.73 4.22 13.12
C VAL A 95 -4.48 3.02 13.67
N ASN A 96 -5.25 3.23 14.75
CA ASN A 96 -5.98 2.13 15.40
C ASN A 96 -7.18 1.62 14.59
N LYS A 97 -7.79 2.48 13.78
CA LYS A 97 -8.94 2.16 12.95
C LYS A 97 -9.08 3.15 11.80
N LEU A 98 -9.67 2.69 10.71
CA LEU A 98 -10.19 3.53 9.64
C LEU A 98 -11.70 3.72 9.82
N HIS A 99 -12.25 4.77 9.22
CA HIS A 99 -13.68 5.02 9.15
C HIS A 99 -14.18 4.98 7.71
N GLY A 100 -15.51 4.94 7.53
CA GLY A 100 -16.11 5.04 6.20
C GLY A 100 -15.80 6.40 5.55
N ALA A 101 -15.65 6.39 4.23
CA ALA A 101 -15.42 7.59 3.43
C ALA A 101 -16.21 7.51 2.12
N LYS A 102 -16.52 8.68 1.54
CA LYS A 102 -16.95 8.79 0.16
C LYS A 102 -15.76 9.23 -0.68
N HIS A 103 -15.52 8.52 -1.77
CA HIS A 103 -14.41 8.80 -2.65
C HIS A 103 -14.87 8.60 -4.10
N ARG A 104 -14.45 9.49 -4.98
CA ARG A 104 -14.67 9.39 -6.42
C ARG A 104 -13.36 8.99 -7.06
N ILE A 105 -13.33 7.80 -7.64
CA ILE A 105 -12.17 7.23 -8.31
C ILE A 105 -11.72 8.16 -9.46
N ILE A 106 -10.40 8.24 -9.68
CA ILE A 106 -9.84 8.99 -10.81
C ILE A 106 -10.33 8.46 -12.17
N PRO A 107 -10.35 9.30 -13.22
CA PRO A 107 -10.63 8.84 -14.59
C PRO A 107 -9.59 7.86 -15.11
N ASP A 108 -9.99 6.96 -16.01
CA ASP A 108 -9.07 6.00 -16.64
C ASP A 108 -8.18 6.70 -17.68
N ARG A 109 -6.88 6.77 -17.37
CA ARG A 109 -5.87 7.39 -18.25
C ARG A 109 -5.52 6.56 -19.48
N VAL A 110 -5.68 5.23 -19.43
CA VAL A 110 -5.42 4.34 -20.58
C VAL A 110 -6.57 4.46 -21.58
N GLU A 111 -7.81 4.52 -21.08
CA GLU A 111 -8.99 4.79 -21.92
C GLU A 111 -8.88 6.19 -22.57
N ALA A 112 -8.58 7.22 -21.78
CA ALA A 112 -8.40 8.57 -22.30
C ALA A 112 -7.33 8.65 -23.40
N ALA A 113 -6.19 7.97 -23.22
CA ALA A 113 -5.15 7.90 -24.24
C ALA A 113 -5.61 7.18 -25.51
N THR A 114 -6.45 6.15 -25.39
CA THR A 114 -7.00 5.41 -26.53
C THR A 114 -7.87 6.29 -27.42
N PHE A 115 -8.60 7.26 -26.87
CA PHE A 115 -9.39 8.22 -27.66
C PHE A 115 -8.56 9.36 -28.29
N ILE A 116 -7.34 9.59 -27.81
CA ILE A 116 -6.45 10.65 -28.33
C ILE A 116 -5.69 10.18 -29.58
N ILE A 117 -5.33 8.90 -29.63
CA ILE A 117 -4.59 8.27 -30.75
C ILE A 117 -5.56 7.90 -31.87
#